data_AF-A0A9D2L4F3-F1
#
_entry.id   AF-A0A9D2L4F3-F1
#
_cell.length_a   1.000
_cell.length_b   1.000
_cell.length_c   1.000
_cell.angle_alpha   90.00
_cell.angle_beta   90.00
_cell.angle_gamma   90.00
#
_symmetry.space_group_name_H-M   'P 1'
#
loop_
_entity.id
_entity.type
_entity.pdbx_description
1 polymer ?
#
loop_
_entity_poly.entity_id
_entity_poly.type
_entity_poly.pdbx_seq_one_letter_code
_entity_poly.pdbx_strand_id
1 'polypeptide(L)'
;MKRDISIILSLIALVGVIILAMLWCCRSMSLSAVSLDTFIGVMAATIGLLVTFAIGWQVINALDIKNKLAEIEKLKDEITEQRTEINRLVTRSKFDSNVNQSYTMHKLGSHHRAFACTLEAIKYGLALDDAYEELDVLLVNLKVFAVNSQREHCYQSERDMMVAADEAIQKSPKFALIKDKYTDALSEYNKFFSHVFPDPKDKKNTDKK
;
A
#
# COMPACT_ATOMS: atom_id res chain seq x y z
N MET A 1 -2.67 -22.58 -23.36
CA MET A 1 -1.42 -22.69 -24.17
C MET A 1 -1.40 -23.87 -25.14
N LYS A 2 -1.34 -25.16 -24.72
CA LYS A 2 -1.33 -26.29 -25.66
C LYS A 2 -2.60 -26.37 -26.54
N ARG A 3 -3.77 -26.10 -25.95
CA ARG A 3 -5.06 -26.16 -26.65
C ARG A 3 -5.19 -25.08 -27.72
N ASP A 4 -4.69 -23.87 -27.45
CA ASP A 4 -4.77 -22.73 -28.36
C ASP A 4 -3.84 -22.92 -29.57
N ILE A 5 -2.64 -23.46 -29.34
CA ILE A 5 -1.69 -23.82 -30.40
C ILE A 5 -2.26 -24.94 -31.28
N SER A 6 -2.90 -25.96 -30.69
CA SER A 6 -3.56 -27.03 -31.45
C SER A 6 -4.70 -26.52 -32.33
N ILE A 7 -5.48 -25.54 -31.87
CA ILE A 7 -6.56 -24.93 -32.66
C ILE A 7 -5.97 -24.14 -33.85
N ILE A 8 -4.90 -23.37 -33.64
CA ILE A 8 -4.24 -22.61 -34.71
C ILE A 8 -3.63 -23.55 -35.77
N LEU A 9 -2.93 -24.60 -35.35
CA LEU A 9 -2.39 -25.62 -36.26
C LEU A 9 -3.48 -26.33 -37.05
N SER A 10 -4.60 -26.64 -36.40
CA SER A 10 -5.77 -27.23 -37.07
C SER A 10 -6.38 -26.29 -38.11
N LEU A 11 -6.44 -24.98 -37.83
CA LEU A 11 -7.00 -23.99 -38.75
C LEU A 11 -6.12 -23.82 -40.00
N ILE A 12 -4.80 -23.77 -39.81
CA ILE A 12 -3.83 -23.68 -40.91
C ILE A 12 -3.88 -24.93 -41.78
N ALA A 13 -3.98 -26.11 -41.17
CA ALA A 13 -4.11 -27.38 -41.90
C ALA A 13 -5.40 -27.43 -42.73
N LEU A 14 -6.53 -26.99 -42.16
CA LEU A 14 -7.82 -26.96 -42.86
C LEU A 14 -7.77 -26.06 -44.12
N VAL A 15 -7.15 -24.89 -43.99
CA VAL A 15 -7.03 -23.95 -45.12
C VAL A 15 -6.09 -24.45 -46.19
N GLY A 16 -4.99 -25.13 -45.81
CA GLY A 16 -4.13 -25.83 -46.76
C GLY A 16 -4.90 -26.88 -47.58
N VAL A 17 -5.79 -27.65 -46.93
CA VAL A 17 -6.63 -28.66 -47.61
C VAL A 17 -7.65 -28.00 -48.54
N ILE A 18 -8.28 -26.90 -48.15
CA ILE A 18 -9.24 -26.17 -48.99
C ILE A 18 -8.54 -25.62 -50.24
N ILE A 19 -7.34 -25.06 -50.11
CA ILE A 19 -6.56 -24.54 -51.25
C ILE A 19 -6.16 -25.67 -52.21
N LEU A 20 -5.69 -26.80 -51.67
CA LEU A 20 -5.35 -27.98 -52.48
C LEU A 20 -6.56 -28.55 -53.21
N ALA A 21 -7.72 -28.62 -52.55
CA ALA A 21 -8.97 -29.05 -53.15
C ALA A 21 -9.45 -28.09 -54.27
N MET A 22 -9.32 -26.77 -54.05
CA MET A 22 -9.62 -25.76 -55.07
C MET A 22 -8.68 -25.90 -56.28
N LEU A 23 -7.37 -26.04 -56.05
CA LEU A 23 -6.39 -26.26 -57.12
C LEU A 23 -6.66 -27.54 -57.90
N TRP A 24 -7.09 -28.60 -57.23
CA TRP A 24 -7.47 -29.87 -57.86
C TRP A 24 -8.74 -29.73 -58.70
N CYS A 25 -9.78 -29.06 -58.19
CA CYS A 25 -11.00 -28.75 -58.93
C CYS A 25 -10.71 -27.89 -60.16
N CYS A 26 -9.91 -26.83 -60.02
CA CYS A 26 -9.48 -25.96 -61.12
C CYS A 26 -8.69 -26.75 -62.18
N ARG A 27 -7.82 -27.68 -61.77
CA ARG A 27 -7.06 -28.53 -62.68
C ARG A 27 -7.94 -29.54 -63.43
N SER A 28 -8.99 -30.07 -62.80
CA SER A 28 -9.95 -30.96 -63.46
C SER A 28 -10.83 -30.25 -64.49
N MET A 29 -10.96 -28.92 -64.39
CA MET A 29 -11.89 -28.13 -65.20
C MET A 29 -11.22 -27.36 -66.35
N SER A 30 -9.88 -27.29 -66.44
CA SER A 30 -9.20 -26.65 -67.57
C SER A 30 -8.06 -27.50 -68.18
N LEU A 31 -8.38 -28.23 -69.25
CA LEU A 31 -7.46 -28.47 -70.37
C LEU A 31 -7.75 -27.52 -71.55
N SER A 32 -8.47 -26.41 -71.33
CA SER A 32 -8.59 -25.33 -72.30
C SER A 32 -8.70 -23.97 -71.60
N ALA A 33 -7.72 -23.11 -71.90
CA ALA A 33 -7.64 -21.67 -71.61
C ALA A 33 -7.94 -21.22 -70.16
N VAL A 34 -6.91 -21.20 -69.31
CA VAL A 34 -6.92 -20.38 -68.09
C VAL A 34 -6.95 -18.91 -68.51
N SER A 35 -8.11 -18.25 -68.41
CA SER A 35 -8.25 -16.82 -68.69
C SER A 35 -7.70 -15.97 -67.54
N LEU A 36 -7.31 -14.73 -67.85
CA LEU A 36 -6.78 -13.75 -66.88
C LEU A 36 -7.72 -13.57 -65.67
N ASP A 37 -9.03 -13.60 -65.90
CA ASP A 37 -10.06 -13.45 -64.86
C ASP A 37 -10.03 -14.58 -63.82
N THR A 38 -9.76 -15.82 -64.24
CA THR A 38 -9.64 -16.97 -63.33
C THR A 38 -8.39 -16.85 -62.45
N PHE A 39 -7.29 -16.33 -62.98
CA PHE A 39 -6.06 -16.07 -62.22
C PHE A 39 -6.26 -14.93 -61.20
N ILE A 40 -6.90 -13.84 -61.62
CA ILE A 40 -7.26 -12.71 -60.74
C ILE A 40 -8.18 -13.18 -59.61
N GLY A 41 -9.16 -14.03 -59.90
CA GLY A 41 -10.06 -14.62 -58.90
C GLY A 41 -9.33 -15.42 -57.83
N VAL A 42 -8.38 -16.27 -58.22
CA VAL A 42 -7.57 -17.08 -57.26
C VAL A 42 -6.66 -16.19 -56.41
N MET A 43 -6.02 -15.19 -57.01
CA MET A 43 -5.17 -14.23 -56.27
C MET A 43 -5.99 -13.41 -55.27
N ALA A 44 -7.16 -12.92 -55.69
CA ALA A 44 -8.08 -12.18 -54.82
C ALA A 44 -8.57 -13.03 -53.64
N ALA A 45 -8.93 -14.30 -53.89
CA ALA A 45 -9.34 -15.23 -52.85
C ALA A 45 -8.21 -15.51 -51.84
N THR A 46 -6.97 -15.69 -52.34
CA THR A 46 -5.80 -15.95 -51.49
C THR A 46 -5.47 -14.75 -50.60
N ILE A 47 -5.53 -13.53 -51.16
CA ILE A 47 -5.33 -12.29 -50.39
C ILE A 47 -6.44 -12.12 -49.34
N GLY A 48 -7.71 -12.38 -49.70
CA GLY A 48 -8.83 -12.32 -48.77
C GLY A 48 -8.69 -13.29 -47.59
N LEU A 49 -8.20 -14.51 -47.84
CA LEU A 49 -7.87 -15.48 -46.79
C LEU A 49 -6.76 -14.96 -45.87
N LEU A 50 -5.65 -14.48 -46.42
CA LEU A 50 -4.52 -13.97 -45.63
C LEU A 50 -4.91 -12.77 -44.76
N VAL A 51 -5.70 -11.84 -45.29
CA VAL A 51 -6.22 -10.69 -44.53
C VAL A 51 -7.12 -11.16 -43.40
N THR A 52 -8.00 -12.12 -43.64
CA THR A 52 -8.89 -12.68 -42.61
C THR A 52 -8.09 -13.33 -41.47
N PHE A 53 -7.04 -14.09 -41.78
CA PHE A 53 -6.13 -14.64 -40.76
C PHE A 53 -5.39 -13.57 -39.99
N ALA A 54 -4.89 -12.53 -40.67
CA ALA A 54 -4.19 -11.43 -40.02
C ALA A 54 -5.11 -10.69 -39.02
N ILE A 55 -6.37 -10.42 -39.39
CA ILE A 55 -7.36 -9.80 -38.50
C ILE A 55 -7.67 -10.73 -37.33
N GLY A 56 -7.88 -12.03 -37.58
CA GLY A 56 -8.13 -13.01 -36.52
C GLY A 56 -7.00 -13.09 -35.49
N TRP A 57 -5.75 -13.06 -35.95
CA TRP A 57 -4.57 -13.03 -35.08
C TRP A 57 -4.49 -11.75 -34.24
N GLN A 58 -4.76 -10.59 -34.86
CA GLN A 58 -4.80 -9.31 -34.15
C GLN A 58 -5.88 -9.28 -33.07
N VAL A 59 -7.07 -9.85 -33.34
CA VAL A 59 -8.16 -9.94 -32.37
C VAL A 59 -7.78 -10.82 -31.19
N ILE A 60 -7.19 -12.00 -31.43
CA ILE A 60 -6.75 -12.90 -30.34
C ILE A 60 -5.70 -12.22 -29.46
N ASN A 61 -4.70 -11.56 -30.05
CA ASN A 61 -3.68 -10.84 -29.29
C ASN A 61 -4.27 -9.65 -28.52
N ALA A 62 -5.19 -8.90 -29.11
CA ALA A 62 -5.86 -7.79 -28.44
C ALA A 62 -6.71 -8.29 -27.25
N LEU A 63 -7.36 -9.44 -27.37
CA LEU A 63 -8.11 -10.08 -26.29
C LEU A 63 -7.18 -10.56 -25.17
N ASP A 64 -6.06 -11.22 -25.51
CA ASP A 64 -5.06 -11.67 -24.53
C ASP A 64 -4.44 -10.50 -23.76
N ILE A 65 -4.12 -9.41 -24.46
CA ILE A 65 -3.62 -8.18 -23.83
C ILE A 65 -4.66 -7.58 -22.88
N LYS A 66 -5.94 -7.54 -23.27
CA LYS A 66 -7.02 -7.05 -22.39
C LYS A 66 -7.18 -7.91 -21.13
N ASN A 67 -7.14 -9.23 -21.27
CA ASN A 67 -7.24 -10.14 -20.14
C ASN A 67 -6.05 -9.97 -19.18
N LYS A 68 -4.83 -9.90 -19.72
CA LYS A 68 -3.62 -9.63 -18.93
C LYS A 68 -3.67 -8.27 -18.25
N LEU A 69 -4.22 -7.25 -18.92
CA LEU A 69 -4.38 -5.93 -18.33
C LEU A 69 -5.35 -5.94 -17.14
N ALA A 70 -6.48 -6.65 -17.27
CA ALA A 70 -7.44 -6.81 -16.18
C ALA A 70 -6.86 -7.58 -14.97
N GLU A 71 -6.06 -8.62 -15.22
CA GLU A 71 -5.33 -9.34 -14.17
C GLU A 71 -4.32 -8.43 -13.46
N ILE A 72 -3.58 -7.60 -14.21
CA ILE A 72 -2.63 -6.63 -13.64
C ILE A 72 -3.35 -5.58 -12.78
N GLU A 73 -4.48 -5.07 -13.23
CA GLU A 73 -5.27 -4.08 -12.48
C GLU A 73 -5.77 -4.69 -11.16
N LYS A 74 -6.31 -5.91 -11.21
CA LYS A 74 -6.70 -6.64 -10.00
C LYS A 74 -5.54 -6.87 -9.03
N LEU A 75 -4.38 -7.32 -9.53
CA LEU A 75 -3.19 -7.52 -8.71
C LEU A 75 -2.70 -6.22 -8.07
N LYS A 76 -2.79 -5.09 -8.78
CA LYS A 76 -2.43 -3.78 -8.26
C LYS A 76 -3.35 -3.35 -7.11
N ASP A 77 -4.64 -3.62 -7.22
CA ASP A 77 -5.61 -3.31 -6.16
C ASP A 77 -5.34 -4.17 -4.90
N GLU A 78 -5.13 -5.47 -5.07
CA GLU A 78 -4.75 -6.39 -3.99
C GLU A 78 -3.44 -5.95 -3.29
N ILE A 79 -2.42 -5.54 -4.06
CA ILE A 79 -1.16 -5.02 -3.51
C ILE A 79 -1.38 -3.74 -2.70
N THR A 80 -2.28 -2.86 -3.16
CA THR A 80 -2.58 -1.59 -2.49
C THR A 80 -3.31 -1.83 -1.17
N GLU A 81 -4.24 -2.79 -1.15
CA GLU A 81 -4.93 -3.24 0.06
C GLU A 81 -3.94 -3.86 1.05
N GLN A 82 -3.12 -4.81 0.62
CA GLN A 82 -2.09 -5.44 1.46
C GLN A 82 -1.12 -4.42 2.04
N ARG A 83 -0.69 -3.42 1.26
CA ARG A 83 0.18 -2.34 1.73
C ARG A 83 -0.47 -1.55 2.86
N THR A 84 -1.77 -1.31 2.76
CA THR A 84 -2.55 -0.58 3.77
C THR A 84 -2.65 -1.39 5.05
N GLU A 85 -2.94 -2.68 4.94
CA GLU A 85 -2.97 -3.61 6.08
C GLU A 85 -1.61 -3.74 6.77
N ILE A 86 -0.52 -3.90 6.00
CA ILE A 86 0.84 -3.94 6.52
C ILE A 86 1.17 -2.65 7.29
N ASN A 87 0.83 -1.48 6.75
CA ASN A 87 1.08 -0.21 7.45
C ASN A 87 0.28 -0.11 8.77
N ARG A 88 -0.95 -0.63 8.80
CA ARG A 88 -1.75 -0.73 10.03
C ARG A 88 -1.08 -1.64 11.06
N LEU A 89 -0.65 -2.83 10.64
CA LEU A 89 0.03 -3.80 11.49
C LEU A 89 1.38 -3.28 12.02
N VAL A 90 2.16 -2.58 11.19
CA VAL A 90 3.40 -1.94 11.62
C VAL A 90 3.12 -0.87 12.67
N THR A 91 2.09 -0.05 12.48
CA THR A 91 1.66 0.96 13.47
C THR A 91 1.24 0.29 14.77
N ARG A 92 0.42 -0.77 14.71
CA ARG A 92 0.00 -1.54 15.89
C ARG A 92 1.17 -2.20 16.61
N SER A 93 2.11 -2.79 15.87
CA SER A 93 3.32 -3.39 16.43
C SER A 93 4.17 -2.35 17.17
N LYS A 94 4.35 -1.15 16.60
CA LYS A 94 5.06 -0.04 17.26
C LYS A 94 4.33 0.46 18.50
N PHE A 95 3.00 0.52 18.46
CA PHE A 95 2.16 0.82 19.63
C PHE A 95 2.43 -0.19 20.75
N ASP A 96 2.19 -1.48 20.50
CA ASP A 96 2.34 -2.55 21.51
C ASP A 96 3.77 -2.65 22.03
N SER A 97 4.77 -2.46 21.16
CA SER A 97 6.19 -2.45 21.55
C SER A 97 6.51 -1.31 22.52
N ASN A 98 6.02 -0.09 22.26
CA ASN A 98 6.25 1.05 23.14
C ASN A 98 5.47 0.95 24.46
N VAL A 99 4.26 0.38 24.44
CA VAL A 99 3.50 0.06 25.66
C VAL A 99 4.31 -0.91 26.54
N ASN A 100 4.81 -2.00 25.96
CA ASN A 100 5.62 -2.97 26.69
C ASN A 100 6.94 -2.37 27.22
N GLN A 101 7.60 -1.53 26.42
CA GLN A 101 8.82 -0.85 26.83
C GLN A 101 8.55 0.14 27.97
N SER A 102 7.45 0.88 27.92
CA SER A 102 7.02 1.80 28.97
C SER A 102 6.89 1.09 30.32
N TYR A 103 6.11 0.00 30.38
CA TYR A 103 5.96 -0.79 31.60
C TYR A 103 7.28 -1.40 32.09
N THR A 104 8.14 -1.85 31.17
CA THR A 104 9.45 -2.42 31.51
C THR A 104 10.35 -1.35 32.14
N MET A 105 10.45 -0.17 31.54
CA MET A 105 11.28 0.92 32.05
C MET A 105 10.78 1.43 33.40
N HIS A 106 9.46 1.49 33.60
CA HIS A 106 8.90 1.82 34.90
C HIS A 106 9.30 0.81 35.97
N LYS A 107 9.21 -0.51 35.68
CA LYS A 107 9.64 -1.57 36.61
C LYS A 107 11.13 -1.51 36.93
N LEU A 108 11.95 -1.04 35.99
CA LEU A 108 13.39 -0.85 36.18
C LEU A 108 13.75 0.45 36.91
N GLY A 109 12.78 1.28 37.28
CA GLY A 109 13.02 2.57 37.94
C GLY A 109 13.62 3.63 37.00
N SER A 110 13.32 3.55 35.70
CA SER A 110 13.65 4.58 34.71
C SER A 110 12.36 5.25 34.25
N HIS A 111 11.84 6.15 35.07
CA HIS A 111 10.54 6.77 34.91
C HIS A 111 10.52 7.83 33.79
N HIS A 112 11.62 8.55 33.56
CA HIS A 112 11.76 9.41 32.37
C HIS A 112 11.63 8.60 31.07
N ARG A 113 12.34 7.49 30.96
CA ARG A 113 12.24 6.62 29.79
C ARG A 113 10.87 5.97 29.64
N ALA A 114 10.25 5.56 30.76
CA ALA A 114 8.88 5.06 30.75
C ALA A 114 7.90 6.11 30.21
N PHE A 115 8.05 7.37 30.64
CA PHE A 115 7.25 8.49 30.16
C PHE A 115 7.45 8.72 28.65
N ALA A 116 8.70 8.75 28.18
CA ALA A 116 9.02 8.90 26.76
C ALA A 116 8.43 7.79 25.88
N CYS A 117 8.58 6.52 26.29
CA CYS A 117 7.98 5.38 25.61
C CYS A 117 6.44 5.45 25.62
N THR A 118 5.84 5.99 26.68
CA THR A 118 4.38 6.17 26.76
C THR A 118 3.88 7.22 25.78
N LEU A 119 4.61 8.32 25.59
CA LEU A 119 4.30 9.31 24.55
C LEU A 119 4.41 8.70 23.15
N GLU A 120 5.46 7.92 22.87
CA GLU A 120 5.58 7.21 21.60
C GLU A 120 4.41 6.23 21.37
N ALA A 121 3.99 5.50 22.42
CA ALA A 121 2.81 4.65 22.35
C ALA A 121 1.55 5.48 22.00
N ILE A 122 1.30 6.60 22.70
CA ILE A 122 0.14 7.46 22.40
C ILE A 122 0.18 7.99 20.97
N LYS A 123 1.36 8.39 20.46
CA LYS A 123 1.54 8.83 19.08
C LYS A 123 1.07 7.75 18.09
N TYR A 124 1.48 6.49 18.26
CA TYR A 124 1.05 5.40 17.39
C TYR A 124 -0.41 5.00 17.63
N GLY A 125 -0.89 5.06 18.88
CA GLY A 125 -2.28 4.75 19.24
C GLY A 125 -3.27 5.71 18.59
N LEU A 126 -2.94 6.99 18.49
CA LEU A 126 -3.78 7.98 17.79
C LEU A 126 -3.87 7.73 16.27
N ALA A 127 -2.92 7.00 15.68
CA ALA A 127 -2.99 6.61 14.27
C ALA A 127 -3.85 5.35 14.05
N LEU A 128 -4.25 4.66 15.13
CA LEU A 128 -5.12 3.48 15.08
C LEU A 128 -6.58 3.88 15.35
N ASP A 129 -7.52 3.10 14.81
CA ASP A 129 -8.95 3.29 15.02
C ASP A 129 -9.48 2.50 16.22
N ASP A 130 -8.73 1.50 16.68
CA ASP A 130 -9.13 0.52 17.70
C ASP A 130 -8.45 0.73 19.06
N ALA A 131 -7.61 1.76 19.23
CA ALA A 131 -6.74 1.91 20.40
C ALA A 131 -7.26 2.80 21.54
N TYR A 132 -8.53 3.24 21.50
CA TYR A 132 -9.03 4.30 22.39
C TYR A 132 -9.03 3.91 23.87
N GLU A 133 -9.41 2.68 24.20
CA GLU A 133 -9.42 2.20 25.58
C GLU A 133 -7.99 2.10 26.13
N GLU A 134 -7.04 1.61 25.33
CA GLU A 134 -5.64 1.56 25.75
C GLU A 134 -5.05 2.97 25.89
N LEU A 135 -5.43 3.94 25.04
CA LEU A 135 -4.99 5.34 25.15
C LEU A 135 -5.37 5.94 26.50
N ASP A 136 -6.58 5.67 27.00
CA ASP A 136 -7.01 6.16 28.32
C ASP A 136 -6.13 5.62 29.46
N VAL A 137 -5.73 4.35 29.38
CA VAL A 137 -4.80 3.74 30.34
C VAL A 137 -3.43 4.40 30.24
N LEU A 138 -2.93 4.66 29.03
CA LEU A 138 -1.63 5.30 28.82
C LEU A 138 -1.58 6.75 29.33
N LEU A 139 -2.68 7.49 29.22
CA LEU A 139 -2.80 8.85 29.74
C LEU A 139 -2.74 8.87 31.28
N VAL A 140 -3.35 7.88 31.94
CA VAL A 140 -3.21 7.70 33.39
C VAL A 140 -1.76 7.35 33.76
N ASN A 141 -1.14 6.44 33.00
CA ASN A 141 0.25 6.05 33.22
C ASN A 141 1.24 7.21 33.06
N LEU A 142 1.02 8.14 32.11
CA LEU A 142 1.85 9.34 31.99
C LEU A 142 1.92 10.12 33.30
N LYS A 143 0.79 10.33 33.98
CA LYS A 143 0.77 11.02 35.28
C LYS A 143 1.56 10.27 36.33
N VAL A 144 1.39 8.95 36.40
CA VAL A 144 2.13 8.10 37.35
C VAL A 144 3.64 8.21 37.09
N PHE A 145 4.07 8.16 35.83
CA PHE A 145 5.49 8.24 35.49
C PHE A 145 6.06 9.64 35.70
N ALA A 146 5.27 10.69 35.46
CA ALA A 146 5.64 12.07 35.78
C ALA A 146 5.91 12.30 37.27
N VAL A 147 5.06 11.77 38.14
CA VAL A 147 5.25 11.90 39.60
C VAL A 147 6.48 11.12 40.04
N ASN A 148 6.72 9.93 39.49
CA ASN A 148 7.86 9.11 39.89
C ASN A 148 9.20 9.63 39.33
N SER A 149 9.20 10.40 38.24
CA SER A 149 10.42 10.92 37.63
C SER A 149 11.02 12.14 38.37
N GLN A 150 10.35 12.68 39.40
CA GLN A 150 10.76 13.86 40.16
C GLN A 150 12.20 13.83 40.69
N ARG A 151 12.71 12.65 41.02
CA ARG A 151 14.03 12.46 41.63
C ARG A 151 15.07 11.94 40.63
N GLU A 152 14.68 11.74 39.38
CA GLU A 152 15.53 11.19 38.34
C GLU A 152 16.15 12.29 37.48
N HIS A 153 17.39 12.04 37.04
CA HIS A 153 17.99 12.84 36.00
C HIS A 153 17.36 12.49 34.64
N CYS A 154 16.84 13.50 33.94
CA CYS A 154 16.34 13.33 32.59
C CYS A 154 17.52 13.44 31.59
N TYR A 155 17.76 12.40 30.81
CA TYR A 155 18.81 12.41 29.79
C TYR A 155 18.36 13.20 28.54
N GLN A 156 19.33 13.73 27.78
CA GLN A 156 19.00 14.48 26.56
C GLN A 156 18.24 13.63 25.54
N SER A 157 18.63 12.36 25.36
CA SER A 157 17.94 11.43 24.45
C SER A 157 16.47 11.21 24.82
N GLU A 158 16.15 11.19 26.11
CA GLU A 158 14.78 11.05 26.60
C GLU A 158 13.99 12.32 26.32
N ARG A 159 14.57 13.51 26.57
CA ARG A 159 13.97 14.80 26.23
C ARG A 159 13.67 14.91 24.73
N ASP A 160 14.63 14.59 23.87
CA ASP A 160 14.46 14.70 22.42
C ASP A 160 13.35 13.78 21.92
N MET A 161 13.29 12.55 22.45
CA MET A 161 12.22 11.59 22.17
C MET A 161 10.85 12.10 22.63
N MET A 162 10.77 12.65 23.84
CA MET A 162 9.56 13.23 24.41
C MET A 162 9.03 14.40 23.58
N VAL A 163 9.88 15.35 23.21
CA VAL A 163 9.50 16.53 22.43
C VAL A 163 9.03 16.14 21.03
N ALA A 164 9.73 15.21 20.37
CA ALA A 164 9.34 14.72 19.05
C ALA A 164 7.99 13.98 19.09
N ALA A 165 7.76 13.16 20.12
CA ALA A 165 6.50 12.46 20.31
C ALA A 165 5.34 13.44 20.58
N ASP A 166 5.55 14.42 21.46
CA ASP A 166 4.56 15.46 21.78
C ASP A 166 4.17 16.29 20.54
N GLU A 167 5.16 16.72 19.74
CA GLU A 167 4.87 17.45 18.50
C GLU A 167 4.01 16.63 17.53
N ALA A 168 4.28 15.33 17.40
CA ALA A 168 3.50 14.44 16.55
C ALA A 168 2.08 14.20 17.11
N ILE A 169 1.94 14.06 18.43
CA ILE A 169 0.65 13.92 19.11
C ILE A 169 -0.22 15.15 18.87
N GLN A 170 0.33 16.35 19.08
CA GLN A 170 -0.41 17.61 18.90
C GLN A 170 -0.86 17.84 17.45
N LYS A 171 -0.08 17.36 16.48
CA LYS A 171 -0.43 17.43 15.04
C LYS A 171 -1.43 16.36 14.59
N SER A 172 -1.74 15.37 15.44
CA SER A 172 -2.67 14.31 15.07
C SER A 172 -4.07 14.85 14.84
N PRO A 173 -4.78 14.44 13.76
CA PRO A 173 -6.18 14.78 13.56
C PRO A 173 -7.09 14.34 14.72
N LYS A 174 -6.68 13.30 15.45
CA LYS A 174 -7.41 12.76 16.60
C LYS A 174 -7.00 13.35 17.94
N PHE A 175 -6.10 14.33 17.96
CA PHE A 175 -5.61 14.95 19.20
C PHE A 175 -6.76 15.50 20.06
N ALA A 176 -7.79 16.08 19.43
CA ALA A 176 -8.96 16.62 20.12
C ALA A 176 -9.65 15.61 21.05
N LEU A 177 -9.53 14.31 20.77
CA LEU A 177 -10.16 13.24 21.57
C LEU A 177 -9.46 13.00 22.91
N ILE A 178 -8.15 13.29 22.99
CA ILE A 178 -7.35 13.07 24.20
C ILE A 178 -6.89 14.37 24.87
N LYS A 179 -7.13 15.52 24.21
CA LYS A 179 -6.52 16.81 24.53
C LYS A 179 -6.55 17.14 26.01
N ASP A 180 -7.71 17.09 26.65
CA ASP A 180 -7.86 17.51 28.04
C ASP A 180 -7.06 16.61 29.00
N LYS A 181 -7.21 15.29 28.85
CA LYS A 181 -6.48 14.29 29.66
C LYS A 181 -4.97 14.36 29.39
N TYR A 182 -4.57 14.59 28.15
CA TYR A 182 -3.18 14.70 27.73
C TYR A 182 -2.51 15.96 28.28
N THR A 183 -3.14 17.13 28.12
CA THR A 183 -2.62 18.39 28.67
C THR A 183 -2.53 18.35 30.19
N ASP A 184 -3.51 17.74 30.85
CA ASP A 184 -3.46 17.52 32.30
C ASP A 184 -2.28 16.62 32.70
N ALA A 185 -2.04 15.51 31.98
CA ALA A 185 -0.89 14.64 32.21
C ALA A 185 0.47 15.33 31.99
N LEU A 186 0.61 16.14 30.93
CA LEU A 186 1.83 16.93 30.69
C LEU A 186 2.03 18.01 31.76
N SER A 187 0.94 18.62 32.25
CA SER A 187 1.03 19.62 33.31
C SER A 187 1.63 19.03 34.59
N GLU A 188 1.32 17.77 34.91
CA GLU A 188 1.90 17.06 36.05
C GLU A 188 3.42 16.90 35.91
N TYR A 189 3.90 16.55 34.72
CA TYR A 189 5.32 16.45 34.42
C TYR A 189 6.03 17.81 34.50
N ASN A 190 5.39 18.86 33.97
CA ASN A 190 5.93 20.21 33.94
C ASN A 190 6.04 20.88 35.31
N LYS A 191 5.32 20.41 36.34
CA LYS A 191 5.53 20.88 37.73
C LYS A 191 6.97 20.73 38.19
N PHE A 192 7.67 19.73 37.66
CA PHE A 192 9.04 19.40 38.03
C PHE A 192 10.04 19.67 36.89
N PHE A 193 9.57 19.63 35.63
CA PHE A 193 10.41 19.74 34.43
C PHE A 193 9.86 20.74 33.41
N SER A 194 9.53 21.96 33.85
CA SER A 194 8.91 23.02 33.02
C SER A 194 9.68 23.40 31.75
N HIS A 195 10.97 23.08 31.66
CA HIS A 195 11.83 23.35 30.50
C HIS A 195 11.67 22.33 29.37
N VAL A 196 11.02 21.18 29.61
CA VAL A 196 10.90 20.09 28.62
C VAL A 196 9.71 20.31 27.69
N PHE A 197 8.54 20.65 28.24
CA PHE A 197 7.35 21.01 27.46
C PHE A 197 6.92 22.44 27.80
N PRO A 198 7.64 23.48 27.31
CA PRO A 198 7.32 24.85 27.65
C PRO A 198 5.90 25.22 27.21
N ASP A 199 5.17 25.93 28.07
CA ASP A 199 3.84 26.44 27.75
C ASP A 199 3.95 27.30 26.47
N PRO A 200 3.03 27.18 25.50
CA PRO A 200 2.97 28.06 24.34
C PRO A 200 3.04 29.55 24.69
N LYS A 201 2.59 29.96 25.88
CA LYS A 201 2.69 31.32 26.40
C LYS A 201 4.11 31.74 26.75
N ASP A 202 4.95 30.80 27.18
CA ASP A 202 6.34 31.05 27.59
C ASP A 202 7.28 31.18 26.37
N LYS A 203 6.98 30.50 25.26
CA LYS A 203 7.75 30.64 24.00
C LYS A 203 7.75 32.06 23.43
N LYS A 204 6.69 32.86 23.68
CA LYS A 204 6.60 34.26 23.20
C LYS A 204 7.55 35.23 23.88
N ASN A 205 8.13 34.87 25.04
CA ASN A 205 9.06 35.73 25.77
C ASN A 205 10.54 35.43 25.45
N THR A 206 10.85 34.26 24.92
CA THR A 206 12.22 33.86 24.54
C THR A 206 12.65 34.38 23.18
N ASP A 207 11.73 34.65 22.26
CA ASP A 207 12.04 35.20 20.92
C ASP A 207 12.30 36.71 20.90
N LYS A 208 12.30 37.36 22.08
CA LYS A 208 12.52 38.82 22.24
C LYS A 208 13.84 39.19 22.94
N LYS A 209 14.82 38.29 22.99
CA LYS A 209 16.11 38.59 23.65
C LYS A 209 17.30 38.26 22.77
#